data_AF-A0A9E2GDR5-F1
#
_entry.id   AF-A0A9E2GDR5-F1
#
_cell.length_a   1.000
_cell.length_b   1.000
_cell.length_c   1.000
_cell.angle_alpha   90.00
_cell.angle_beta   90.00
_cell.angle_gamma   90.00
#
_symmetry.space_group_name_H-M   'P 1'
#
loop_
_entity.id
_entity.type
_entity.pdbx_description
1 polymer ?
#
loop_
_entity_poly.entity_id
_entity_poly.type
_entity_poly.pdbx_seq_one_letter_code
_entity_poly.pdbx_strand_id
1 'polypeptide(L)'
;MTIELKKIDEYRWELPKTGAMRVPGIIYSSASMLKDTKQEEALKQVANVATLPGILKASLAMPDMHWGYGFPIGGVAAFDWENGIISPGGVGYDINCGVRLAATSLVEKDVRPRLEELINALYQNIPSGVGSTGFVKLSIAEEKKVLKEGSRWAVRHGFGEDS
;
A
#
# COMPACT_ATOMS: atom_id res chain seq x y z
N MET A 1 25.06 -10.13 -7.76
CA MET A 1 25.41 -10.03 -6.32
C MET A 1 24.50 -10.98 -5.58
N THR A 2 25.06 -11.95 -4.87
CA THR A 2 24.26 -12.86 -4.04
C THR A 2 23.91 -12.11 -2.76
N ILE A 3 22.62 -11.86 -2.54
CA ILE A 3 22.15 -11.20 -1.31
C ILE A 3 22.07 -12.28 -0.23
N GLU A 4 22.91 -12.18 0.80
CA GLU A 4 22.90 -13.09 1.93
C GLU A 4 22.11 -12.48 3.10
N LEU A 5 21.02 -13.15 3.49
CA LEU A 5 20.17 -12.73 4.60
C LEU A 5 20.56 -13.45 5.88
N LYS A 6 20.62 -12.72 7.00
CA LYS A 6 20.85 -13.29 8.34
C LYS A 6 19.51 -13.48 9.05
N LYS A 7 19.19 -14.71 9.43
CA LYS A 7 17.98 -14.98 10.20
C LYS A 7 18.08 -14.32 11.58
N ILE A 8 17.08 -13.51 11.94
CA ILE A 8 16.94 -12.92 13.29
C ILE A 8 16.08 -13.88 14.13
N ASP A 9 14.90 -14.24 13.62
CA ASP A 9 13.97 -15.19 14.24
C ASP A 9 13.13 -15.91 13.18
N GLU A 10 12.02 -16.55 13.60
CA GLU A 10 11.14 -17.33 12.72
C GLU A 10 10.61 -16.56 11.50
N TYR A 11 10.35 -15.26 11.65
CA TYR A 11 9.70 -14.45 10.63
C TYR A 11 10.50 -13.21 10.23
N ARG A 12 11.69 -12.99 10.80
CA ARG A 12 12.51 -11.81 10.50
C ARG A 12 13.90 -12.19 10.03
N TRP A 13 14.33 -11.48 9.00
CA TRP A 13 15.63 -11.65 8.36
C TRP A 13 16.28 -10.29 8.18
N GLU A 14 17.52 -10.16 8.61
CA GLU A 14 18.33 -8.98 8.36
C GLU A 14 18.96 -9.09 6.99
N LEU A 15 18.83 -8.03 6.19
CA LEU A 15 19.71 -7.74 5.08
C LEU A 15 20.87 -6.91 5.63
N PRO A 16 22.06 -7.49 5.81
CA PRO A 16 23.16 -6.78 6.46
C PRO A 16 23.55 -5.54 5.66
N LYS A 17 23.91 -4.48 6.38
CA LYS A 17 24.40 -3.24 5.77
C LYS A 17 25.64 -3.54 4.92
N THR A 18 25.57 -3.22 3.63
CA THR A 18 26.68 -3.34 2.68
C THR A 18 26.78 -2.11 1.78
N GLY A 19 27.97 -1.83 1.24
CA GLY A 19 28.18 -0.71 0.32
C GLY A 19 27.72 0.64 0.89
N ALA A 20 26.87 1.35 0.14
CA ALA A 20 26.37 2.69 0.48
C ALA A 20 25.17 2.69 1.45
N MET A 21 24.73 1.53 1.93
CA MET A 21 23.63 1.43 2.89
C MET A 21 23.95 2.22 4.17
N ARG A 22 23.01 3.04 4.62
CA ARG A 22 23.12 3.80 5.87
C ARG A 22 22.63 2.98 7.06
N VAL A 23 21.59 2.19 6.85
CA VAL A 23 20.93 1.27 7.79
C VAL A 23 20.86 -0.15 7.22
N PRO A 24 20.62 -1.22 8.01
CA PRO A 24 20.30 -2.54 7.47
C PRO A 24 18.90 -2.58 6.81
N GLY A 25 18.59 -3.67 6.11
CA GLY A 25 17.22 -4.01 5.77
C GLY A 25 16.64 -5.03 6.74
N ILE A 26 15.32 -5.01 6.97
CA ILE A 26 14.62 -6.04 7.76
C ILE A 26 13.47 -6.58 6.92
N ILE A 27 13.52 -7.87 6.63
CA ILE A 27 12.56 -8.59 5.81
C ILE A 27 11.68 -9.43 6.74
N TYR A 28 10.38 -9.19 6.70
CA TYR A 28 9.39 -10.01 7.38
C TYR A 28 8.94 -11.10 6.43
N SER A 29 9.29 -12.35 6.69
CA SER A 29 8.94 -13.46 5.81
C SER A 29 9.17 -14.81 6.48
N SER A 30 8.36 -15.80 6.13
CA SER A 30 8.64 -17.19 6.49
C SER A 30 9.79 -17.75 5.63
N ALA A 31 10.47 -18.77 6.13
CA ALA A 31 11.57 -19.40 5.38
C ALA A 31 11.11 -20.02 4.05
N SER A 32 9.86 -20.45 3.92
CA SER A 32 9.32 -20.99 2.67
C SER A 32 9.08 -19.91 1.62
N MET A 33 8.61 -18.74 2.05
CA MET A 33 8.36 -17.61 1.15
C MET A 33 9.66 -17.01 0.59
N LEU A 34 10.75 -17.00 1.36
CA LEU A 34 12.05 -16.50 0.89
C LEU A 34 12.75 -17.39 -0.15
N LYS A 35 12.30 -18.64 -0.34
CA LYS A 35 12.90 -19.55 -1.33
C LYS A 35 12.50 -19.21 -2.78
N ASP A 36 11.55 -18.30 -2.98
CA ASP A 36 11.13 -17.87 -4.30
C ASP A 36 12.15 -16.89 -4.90
N THR A 37 12.67 -17.22 -6.10
CA THR A 37 13.65 -16.41 -6.84
C THR A 37 13.09 -15.05 -7.27
N LYS A 38 11.77 -14.85 -7.22
CA LYS A 38 11.12 -13.56 -7.53
C LYS A 38 11.45 -12.44 -6.55
N GLN A 39 12.06 -12.74 -5.41
CA GLN A 39 12.38 -11.75 -4.38
C GLN A 39 13.71 -11.03 -4.59
N GLU A 40 14.56 -11.48 -5.52
CA GLU A 40 15.89 -10.89 -5.71
C GLU A 40 15.85 -9.39 -6.02
N GLU A 41 14.96 -8.96 -6.91
CA GLU A 41 14.83 -7.55 -7.27
C GLU A 41 14.23 -6.72 -6.13
N ALA A 42 13.26 -7.27 -5.39
CA ALA A 42 12.71 -6.59 -4.21
C ALA A 42 13.79 -6.39 -3.14
N LEU A 43 14.63 -7.41 -2.88
CA LEU A 43 15.74 -7.32 -1.94
C LEU A 43 16.79 -6.28 -2.36
N LYS A 44 17.09 -6.17 -3.66
CA LYS A 44 17.93 -5.08 -4.18
C LYS A 44 17.29 -3.71 -3.93
N GLN A 45 15.98 -3.59 -4.09
CA GLN A 45 15.26 -2.34 -3.79
C GLN A 45 15.31 -2.00 -2.29
N VAL A 46 15.20 -2.99 -1.39
CA VAL A 46 15.43 -2.77 0.06
C VAL A 46 16.83 -2.23 0.32
N ALA A 47 17.88 -2.83 -0.28
CA ALA A 47 19.24 -2.32 -0.17
C ALA A 47 19.37 -0.88 -0.70
N ASN A 48 18.76 -0.58 -1.84
CA ASN A 48 18.79 0.76 -2.45
C ASN A 48 18.11 1.80 -1.55
N VAL A 49 16.93 1.49 -1.01
CA VAL A 49 16.20 2.34 -0.07
C VAL A 49 17.03 2.61 1.18
N ALA A 50 17.74 1.60 1.68
CA ALA A 50 18.62 1.73 2.83
C ALA A 50 19.81 2.69 2.61
N THR A 51 20.10 3.14 1.38
CA THR A 51 21.14 4.15 1.09
C THR A 51 20.66 5.60 1.24
N LEU A 52 19.34 5.82 1.29
CA LEU A 52 18.74 7.14 1.16
C LEU A 52 19.00 8.05 2.38
N PRO A 53 19.33 9.34 2.19
CA PRO A 53 19.65 10.27 3.27
C PRO A 53 18.54 10.38 4.32
N GLY A 54 18.94 10.43 5.59
CA GLY A 54 18.03 10.56 6.73
C GLY A 54 17.17 9.33 7.02
N ILE A 55 17.36 8.18 6.35
CA ILE A 55 16.62 6.95 6.69
C ILE A 55 16.90 6.51 8.13
N LEU A 56 15.84 6.13 8.84
CA LEU A 56 15.87 5.76 10.25
C LEU A 56 15.80 4.25 10.43
N LYS A 57 16.64 3.72 11.33
CA LYS A 57 16.66 2.33 11.83
C LYS A 57 16.90 1.23 10.79
N ALA A 58 16.03 1.09 9.78
CA ALA A 58 16.11 0.07 8.75
C ALA A 58 15.21 0.39 7.53
N SER A 59 15.53 -0.19 6.38
CA SER A 59 14.56 -0.34 5.28
C SER A 59 13.78 -1.64 5.49
N LEU A 60 12.46 -1.54 5.65
CA LEU A 60 11.62 -2.70 5.97
C LEU A 60 10.93 -3.23 4.72
N ALA A 61 10.75 -4.54 4.65
CA ALA A 61 9.91 -5.18 3.64
C ALA A 61 8.94 -6.18 4.29
N MET A 62 7.67 -6.05 3.95
CA MET A 62 6.59 -6.90 4.41
C MET A 62 6.59 -8.26 3.70
N PRO A 63 5.86 -9.28 4.21
CA PRO A 63 5.86 -10.62 3.63
C PRO A 63 5.40 -10.72 2.19
N ASP A 64 4.60 -9.77 1.73
CA ASP A 64 4.09 -9.66 0.37
C ASP A 64 4.99 -8.82 -0.57
N MET A 65 6.23 -8.55 -0.14
CA MET A 65 7.14 -7.71 -0.92
C MET A 65 7.38 -8.24 -2.34
N HIS A 66 7.42 -7.33 -3.30
CA HIS A 66 7.77 -7.63 -4.67
C HIS A 66 8.29 -6.40 -5.40
N TRP A 67 8.79 -6.62 -6.62
CA TRP A 67 9.42 -5.59 -7.42
C TRP A 67 8.47 -4.41 -7.69
N GLY A 68 8.90 -3.21 -7.28
CA GLY A 68 8.16 -1.97 -7.46
C GLY A 68 8.94 -0.92 -8.25
N TYR A 69 8.54 0.35 -8.15
CA TYR A 69 9.21 1.47 -8.81
C TYR A 69 10.16 2.20 -7.84
N GLY A 70 11.42 1.79 -7.82
CA GLY A 70 12.46 2.31 -6.91
C GLY A 70 12.42 1.67 -5.52
N PHE A 71 11.28 1.76 -4.83
CA PHE A 71 11.00 1.01 -3.60
C PHE A 71 10.30 -0.31 -3.95
N PRO A 72 10.45 -1.37 -3.13
CA PRO A 72 9.62 -2.56 -3.29
C PRO A 72 8.17 -2.23 -2.89
N ILE A 73 7.20 -2.83 -3.56
CA ILE A 73 5.83 -2.88 -3.01
C ILE A 73 5.89 -3.70 -1.72
N GLY A 74 5.12 -3.32 -0.70
CA GLY A 74 5.29 -3.86 0.66
C GLY A 74 6.50 -3.29 1.41
N GLY A 75 7.17 -2.26 0.87
CA GLY A 75 8.27 -1.56 1.54
C GLY A 75 7.78 -0.53 2.57
N VAL A 76 8.53 -0.39 3.66
CA VAL A 76 8.34 0.70 4.64
C VAL A 76 9.69 1.33 4.95
N ALA A 77 9.77 2.65 4.87
CA ALA A 77 10.94 3.41 5.28
C ALA A 77 10.49 4.70 5.99
N ALA A 78 11.11 4.98 7.13
CA ALA A 78 10.93 6.23 7.84
C ALA A 78 12.17 7.09 7.62
N PHE A 79 11.96 8.38 7.34
CA PHE A 79 13.02 9.35 7.14
C PHE A 79 12.92 10.45 8.20
N ASP A 80 14.07 10.92 8.65
CA ASP A 80 14.18 12.07 9.55
C ASP A 80 13.49 13.31 8.94
N TRP A 81 12.83 14.10 9.78
CA TRP A 81 12.08 15.27 9.30
C TRP A 81 12.99 16.39 8.79
N GLU A 82 14.14 16.60 9.42
CA GLU A 82 15.03 17.72 9.10
C GLU A 82 16.01 17.37 7.99
N ASN A 83 16.52 16.14 7.98
CA ASN A 83 17.63 15.73 7.10
C ASN A 83 17.25 14.58 6.14
N GLY A 84 15.96 14.20 6.11
CA GLY A 84 15.44 13.14 5.26
C GLY A 84 15.00 13.59 3.87
N ILE A 85 14.38 12.65 3.17
CA ILE A 85 13.88 12.85 1.80
C ILE A 85 12.43 12.38 1.69
N ILE A 86 11.74 12.92 0.68
CA ILE A 86 10.48 12.37 0.19
C ILE A 86 10.73 11.78 -1.19
N SER A 87 10.32 10.54 -1.41
CA SER A 87 10.41 9.88 -2.70
C SER A 87 9.02 9.43 -3.15
N PRO A 88 8.47 9.96 -4.26
CA PRO A 88 7.19 9.50 -4.79
C PRO A 88 7.16 8.00 -5.09
N GLY A 89 8.30 7.42 -5.50
CA GLY A 89 8.43 5.98 -5.71
C GLY A 89 8.28 5.14 -4.45
N GLY A 90 8.47 5.74 -3.26
CA GLY A 90 8.22 5.12 -1.96
C GLY A 90 6.77 5.23 -1.48
N VAL A 91 5.93 6.03 -2.16
CA VAL A 91 4.49 6.13 -1.91
C VAL A 91 3.71 5.27 -2.90
N GLY A 92 4.10 5.33 -4.18
CA GLY A 92 3.43 4.64 -5.27
C GLY A 92 2.63 5.59 -6.18
N TYR A 93 2.29 5.10 -7.36
CA TYR A 93 1.55 5.87 -8.37
C TYR A 93 0.09 6.12 -7.96
N ASP A 94 -0.57 5.09 -7.41
CA ASP A 94 -1.95 5.17 -6.93
C ASP A 94 -1.96 5.63 -5.46
N ILE A 95 -1.81 6.94 -5.27
CA ILE A 95 -1.74 7.57 -3.95
C ILE A 95 -3.04 7.29 -3.20
N ASN A 96 -2.90 6.74 -1.98
CA ASN A 96 -4.03 6.36 -1.13
C ASN A 96 -4.90 5.21 -1.69
N CYS A 97 -4.33 4.37 -2.57
CA CYS A 97 -4.87 3.03 -2.81
C CYS A 97 -5.08 2.34 -1.45
N GLY A 98 -6.28 1.83 -1.20
CA GLY A 98 -6.65 1.39 0.12
C GLY A 98 -7.95 0.60 0.15
N VAL A 99 -8.28 0.13 1.35
CA VAL A 99 -9.44 -0.73 1.59
C VAL A 99 -10.37 -0.04 2.59
N ARG A 100 -11.67 -0.09 2.31
CA ARG A 100 -12.73 0.27 3.26
C ARG A 100 -13.57 -0.98 3.53
N LEU A 101 -13.85 -1.22 4.80
CA LEU A 101 -14.76 -2.27 5.24
C LEU A 101 -16.06 -1.64 5.76
N ALA A 102 -17.20 -2.09 5.25
CA ALA A 102 -18.52 -1.77 5.78
C ALA A 102 -19.14 -3.02 6.41
N ALA A 103 -19.49 -2.93 7.69
CA ALA A 103 -20.16 -4.02 8.40
C ALA A 103 -21.68 -3.85 8.34
N THR A 104 -22.41 -4.96 8.35
CA THR A 104 -23.87 -4.98 8.43
C THR A 104 -24.30 -5.97 9.51
N SER A 105 -25.57 -5.93 9.91
CA SER A 105 -26.15 -6.94 10.80
C SER A 105 -26.57 -8.23 10.08
N LEU A 106 -26.43 -8.29 8.74
CA LEU A 106 -26.78 -9.46 7.95
C LEU A 106 -25.73 -10.57 8.15
N VAL A 107 -26.20 -11.80 8.14
CA VAL A 107 -25.33 -12.99 8.14
C VAL A 107 -25.41 -13.72 6.80
N GLU A 108 -24.53 -14.69 6.57
CA GLU A 108 -24.42 -15.38 5.28
C GLU A 108 -25.76 -15.92 4.78
N LYS A 109 -26.58 -16.51 5.66
CA LYS A 109 -27.90 -17.06 5.28
C LYS A 109 -28.89 -16.02 4.76
N ASP A 110 -28.72 -14.75 5.14
CA ASP A 110 -29.58 -13.65 4.67
C ASP A 110 -29.17 -13.18 3.26
N VAL A 111 -27.87 -13.28 2.95
CA VAL A 111 -27.27 -12.76 1.71
C VAL A 111 -27.19 -13.83 0.63
N ARG A 112 -26.82 -15.07 0.99
CA ARG A 112 -26.55 -16.16 0.03
C ARG A 112 -27.67 -16.40 -0.99
N PRO A 113 -28.97 -16.38 -0.61
CA PRO A 113 -30.07 -16.59 -1.56
C PRO A 113 -30.28 -15.43 -2.55
N ARG A 114 -29.68 -14.27 -2.30
CA ARG A 114 -29.81 -13.02 -3.09
C ARG A 114 -28.46 -12.55 -3.64
N LEU A 115 -27.41 -13.37 -3.55
CA LEU A 115 -26.04 -12.96 -3.83
C LEU A 115 -25.87 -12.44 -5.26
N GLU A 116 -26.49 -13.10 -6.24
CA GLU A 116 -26.43 -12.67 -7.65
C GLU A 116 -27.11 -11.32 -7.85
N GLU A 117 -28.31 -11.13 -7.29
CA GLU A 117 -29.04 -9.87 -7.36
C GLU A 117 -28.26 -8.73 -6.70
N LEU A 118 -27.66 -8.98 -5.54
CA LEU A 118 -26.83 -8.02 -4.84
C LEU A 118 -25.58 -7.63 -5.64
N ILE A 119 -24.85 -8.61 -6.20
CA ILE A 119 -23.65 -8.34 -7.00
C ILE A 119 -24.02 -7.54 -8.25
N ASN A 120 -25.09 -7.90 -8.94
CA ASN A 120 -25.56 -7.18 -10.12
C ASN A 120 -25.97 -5.75 -9.78
N ALA A 121 -26.68 -5.55 -8.66
CA ALA A 121 -27.03 -4.22 -8.18
C ALA A 121 -25.78 -3.38 -7.82
N LEU A 122 -24.78 -3.97 -7.15
CA LEU A 122 -23.52 -3.28 -6.85
C LEU A 122 -22.78 -2.89 -8.13
N TYR A 123 -22.65 -3.81 -9.09
CA TYR A 123 -21.96 -3.55 -10.35
C TYR A 123 -22.64 -2.46 -11.18
N GLN A 124 -23.98 -2.42 -11.21
CA GLN A 124 -24.74 -1.38 -11.90
C GLN A 124 -24.60 -0.01 -11.22
N ASN A 125 -24.53 0.03 -9.89
CA ASN A 125 -24.52 1.28 -9.12
C ASN A 125 -23.11 1.80 -8.80
N ILE A 126 -22.06 0.99 -8.97
CA ILE A 126 -20.66 1.36 -8.71
C ILE A 126 -19.88 1.32 -10.03
N PRO A 127 -19.69 2.49 -10.69
CA PRO A 127 -18.96 2.57 -11.95
C PRO A 127 -17.55 2.00 -11.82
N SER A 128 -17.22 1.04 -12.67
CA SER A 128 -15.90 0.38 -12.73
C SER A 128 -15.42 0.25 -14.19
N GLY A 129 -14.12 0.04 -14.37
CA GLY A 129 -13.47 -0.06 -15.69
C GLY A 129 -12.82 1.24 -16.17
N VAL A 130 -11.80 1.10 -17.02
CA VAL A 130 -11.03 2.24 -17.57
C VAL A 130 -11.94 3.14 -18.40
N GLY A 131 -11.97 4.43 -18.08
CA GLY A 131 -12.82 5.43 -18.75
C GLY A 131 -14.26 5.50 -18.26
N SER A 132 -14.65 4.67 -17.28
CA SER A 132 -15.95 4.76 -16.62
C SER A 132 -16.06 6.02 -15.76
N THR A 133 -17.25 6.62 -15.66
CA THR A 133 -17.48 7.85 -14.88
C THR A 133 -18.63 7.73 -13.91
N GLY A 134 -18.53 8.46 -12.81
CA GLY A 134 -19.55 8.56 -11.77
C GLY A 134 -20.80 9.36 -12.18
N PHE A 135 -21.88 9.13 -11.45
CA PHE A 135 -23.08 9.97 -11.51
C PHE A 135 -22.86 11.35 -10.85
N VAL A 136 -21.89 11.45 -9.92
CA VAL A 136 -21.47 12.73 -9.33
C VAL A 136 -20.71 13.55 -10.37
N LYS A 137 -21.26 14.72 -10.72
CA LYS A 137 -20.62 15.68 -11.63
C LYS A 137 -20.04 16.83 -10.82
N LEU A 138 -18.73 17.01 -10.92
CA LEU A 138 -18.00 18.07 -10.21
C LEU A 138 -17.52 19.12 -11.21
N SER A 139 -17.60 20.38 -10.80
CA SER A 139 -16.83 21.43 -11.45
C SER A 139 -15.40 21.41 -10.91
N ILE A 140 -14.46 22.04 -11.64
CA ILE A 140 -13.07 22.22 -11.18
C ILE A 140 -13.01 22.88 -9.79
N ALA A 141 -13.94 23.79 -9.48
CA ALA A 141 -14.00 24.43 -8.17
C ALA A 141 -14.42 23.45 -7.06
N GLU A 142 -15.37 22.55 -7.35
CA GLU A 142 -15.79 21.51 -6.40
C GLU A 142 -14.73 20.43 -6.24
N GLU A 143 -14.05 20.00 -7.30
CA GLU A 143 -12.92 19.06 -7.20
C GLU A 143 -11.84 19.58 -6.23
N LYS A 144 -11.52 20.88 -6.28
CA LYS A 144 -10.59 21.50 -5.32
C LYS A 144 -11.08 21.43 -3.88
N LYS A 145 -12.39 21.43 -3.64
CA LYS A 145 -12.93 21.23 -2.29
C LYS A 145 -12.80 19.76 -1.87
N VAL A 146 -13.12 18.81 -2.76
CA VAL A 146 -12.92 17.38 -2.51
C VAL A 146 -11.46 17.09 -2.12
N LEU A 147 -10.49 17.62 -2.87
CA LEU A 147 -9.06 17.42 -2.59
C LEU A 147 -8.62 17.97 -1.22
N LYS A 148 -9.26 19.05 -0.73
CA LYS A 148 -8.93 19.66 0.55
C LYS A 148 -9.65 19.00 1.73
N GLU A 149 -10.88 18.55 1.50
CA GLU A 149 -11.81 18.15 2.57
C GLU A 149 -11.94 16.62 2.68
N GLY A 150 -11.57 15.88 1.63
CA GLY A 150 -11.64 14.43 1.59
C GLY A 150 -13.05 13.90 1.80
N SER A 151 -13.18 12.82 2.57
CA SER A 151 -14.47 12.17 2.86
C SER A 151 -15.48 13.08 3.55
N ARG A 152 -15.04 14.14 4.25
CA ARG A 152 -15.96 15.11 4.88
C ARG A 152 -16.76 15.89 3.85
N TRP A 153 -16.19 16.15 2.67
CA TRP A 153 -16.96 16.72 1.57
C TRP A 153 -18.10 15.78 1.17
N ALA A 154 -17.82 14.48 1.04
CA ALA A 154 -18.80 13.49 0.62
C ALA A 154 -19.98 13.42 1.60
N VAL A 155 -19.72 13.35 2.91
CA VAL A 155 -20.76 13.32 3.95
C VAL A 155 -21.64 14.58 3.92
N ARG A 156 -21.04 15.77 3.80
CA ARG A 156 -21.81 17.03 3.69
C ARG A 156 -22.71 17.12 2.47
N HIS A 157 -22.43 16.33 1.44
CA HIS A 157 -23.22 16.26 0.21
C HIS A 157 -24.16 15.03 0.19
N GLY A 158 -24.36 14.38 1.34
CA GLY A 158 -25.30 13.27 1.49
C GLY A 158 -24.75 11.89 1.11
N PHE A 159 -23.44 11.78 0.89
CA PHE A 159 -22.78 10.51 0.56
C PHE A 159 -22.21 9.83 1.82
N GLY A 160 -23.12 9.35 2.66
CA GLY A 160 -22.82 8.71 3.93
C GLY A 160 -23.32 9.51 5.13
N GLU A 161 -22.93 9.06 6.32
CA GLU A 161 -23.32 9.65 7.59
C GLU A 161 -22.06 10.06 8.37
N ASP A 162 -22.21 10.99 9.31
CA ASP A 162 -21.17 11.30 10.28
C ASP A 162 -21.00 10.12 11.24
N SER A 163 -19.78 9.60 11.34
CA SER A 163 -19.39 8.52 12.27
C SER A 163 -18.98 9.03 13.64
#